data_AF-B7T8Y7-F1
#
_entry.id   AF-B7T8Y7-F1
#
_cell.length_a   1.000
_cell.length_b   1.000
_cell.length_c   1.000
_cell.angle_alpha   90.00
_cell.angle_beta   90.00
_cell.angle_gamma   90.00
#
_symmetry.space_group_name_H-M   'P 1'
#
loop_
_entity.id
_entity.type
_entity.pdbx_description
1 polymer ?
#
loop_
_entity_poly.entity_id
_entity_poly.type
_entity_poly.pdbx_seq_one_letter_code
_entity_poly.pdbx_strand_id
1 'polypeptide(L)'
;SHVASIASHKIPESVDVVVAPSFVHLSTAIAANTSKCLKIAAQNVYLEGNGAWTGETSVEMLLDMGLSHVIIGHSERRRIMGETNEQSAKKAKRALDKGMTVIFCTGETLDERKANNTMEVNIAHLEALTKEI
;
A
#
# COMPACT_ATOMS: atom_id res chain seq x y z
N SER A 1 15.73 -15.96 3.67
CA SER A 1 15.40 -14.55 3.36
C SER A 1 14.93 -13.84 4.63
N HIS A 2 14.87 -12.50 4.66
CA HIS A 2 14.35 -11.78 5.83
C HIS A 2 12.92 -12.19 6.19
N VAL A 3 12.08 -12.44 5.18
CA VAL A 3 10.70 -12.93 5.38
C VAL A 3 10.66 -14.27 6.10
N ALA A 4 11.48 -15.24 5.69
CA ALA A 4 11.54 -16.54 6.37
C ALA A 4 12.00 -16.42 7.83
N SER A 5 12.94 -15.49 8.10
CA SER A 5 13.38 -15.19 9.47
C SER A 5 12.24 -14.61 10.30
N ILE A 6 11.49 -13.64 9.78
CA ILE A 6 10.32 -13.07 10.49
C ILE A 6 9.25 -14.15 10.71
N ALA A 7 8.96 -14.96 9.68
CA ALA A 7 7.94 -16.00 9.73
C ALA A 7 8.25 -17.12 10.74
N SER A 8 9.54 -17.35 11.08
CA SER A 8 9.92 -18.35 12.09
C SER A 8 9.73 -17.88 13.54
N HIS A 9 9.47 -16.60 13.77
CA HIS A 9 9.24 -16.07 15.11
C HIS A 9 7.77 -16.21 15.51
N LYS A 10 7.53 -16.39 16.82
CA LYS A 10 6.18 -16.36 17.38
C LYS A 10 5.66 -14.91 17.36
N ILE A 11 4.70 -14.64 16.50
CA ILE A 11 3.98 -13.36 16.44
C ILE A 11 2.82 -13.43 17.45
N PRO A 12 2.71 -12.48 18.40
CA PRO A 12 1.55 -12.41 19.30
C PRO A 12 0.24 -12.26 18.52
N GLU A 13 -0.82 -12.93 18.95
CA GLU A 13 -2.13 -12.87 18.26
C GLU A 13 -2.75 -11.47 18.24
N SER A 14 -2.33 -10.59 19.16
CA SER A 14 -2.76 -9.19 19.23
C SER A 14 -2.03 -8.27 18.26
N VAL A 15 -1.17 -8.79 17.37
CA VAL A 15 -0.33 -8.00 16.47
C VAL A 15 -0.44 -8.52 15.04
N ASP A 16 -0.91 -7.66 14.13
CA ASP A 16 -0.79 -7.91 12.70
C ASP A 16 0.59 -7.47 12.20
N VAL A 17 1.30 -8.37 11.52
CA VAL A 17 2.61 -8.08 10.92
C VAL A 17 2.48 -8.14 9.40
N VAL A 18 2.91 -7.07 8.74
CA VAL A 18 2.87 -6.94 7.28
C VAL A 18 4.25 -6.55 6.75
N VAL A 19 4.71 -7.20 5.69
CA VAL A 19 5.97 -6.86 4.99
C VAL A 19 5.68 -6.52 3.53
N ALA A 20 6.17 -5.37 3.07
CA ALA A 20 5.99 -4.87 1.71
C ALA A 20 7.31 -4.83 0.93
N PRO A 21 7.76 -5.95 0.33
CA PRO A 21 8.97 -6.00 -0.49
C PRO A 21 8.75 -5.27 -1.83
N SER A 22 9.84 -4.99 -2.55
CA SER A 22 9.71 -4.52 -3.94
C SER A 22 9.08 -5.59 -4.84
N PHE A 23 8.41 -5.16 -5.92
CA PHE A 23 7.68 -6.07 -6.82
C PHE A 23 8.55 -7.22 -7.37
N VAL A 24 9.82 -6.93 -7.69
CA VAL A 24 10.77 -7.94 -8.19
C VAL A 24 11.10 -9.04 -7.16
N HIS A 25 10.81 -8.83 -5.88
CA HIS A 25 10.99 -9.80 -4.81
C HIS A 25 9.67 -10.34 -4.26
N LEU A 26 8.52 -9.94 -4.81
CA LEU A 26 7.21 -10.24 -4.24
C LEU A 26 6.92 -11.75 -4.23
N SER A 27 7.14 -12.43 -5.36
CA SER A 27 6.98 -13.89 -5.46
C SER A 27 7.89 -14.65 -4.50
N THR A 28 9.16 -14.25 -4.40
CA THR A 28 10.14 -14.82 -3.48
C THR A 28 9.73 -14.61 -2.01
N ALA A 29 9.18 -13.44 -1.68
CA ALA A 29 8.68 -13.15 -0.34
C ALA A 29 7.45 -14.01 0.01
N ILE A 30 6.49 -14.15 -0.90
CA ILE A 30 5.32 -15.02 -0.72
C ILE A 30 5.78 -16.46 -0.47
N ALA A 31 6.65 -17.00 -1.32
CA ALA A 31 7.15 -18.37 -1.19
C ALA A 31 7.93 -18.62 0.11
N ALA A 32 8.61 -17.58 0.62
CA ALA A 32 9.36 -17.66 1.88
C ALA A 32 8.49 -17.50 3.14
N ASN A 33 7.23 -17.09 3.01
CA ASN A 33 6.35 -16.85 4.15
C ASN A 33 5.66 -18.15 4.60
N THR A 34 6.16 -18.74 5.68
CA THR A 34 5.58 -19.94 6.30
C THR A 34 4.57 -19.65 7.41
N SER A 35 4.34 -18.37 7.74
CA SER A 35 3.47 -17.96 8.85
C SER A 35 2.15 -17.41 8.35
N LYS A 36 1.04 -17.86 8.94
CA LYS A 36 -0.30 -17.32 8.65
C LYS A 36 -0.52 -15.93 9.28
N CYS A 37 0.25 -15.59 10.31
CA CYS A 37 0.19 -14.32 11.03
C CYS A 37 1.02 -13.21 10.36
N LEU A 38 1.92 -13.58 9.45
CA LEU A 38 2.66 -12.64 8.62
C LEU A 38 1.92 -12.44 7.30
N LYS A 39 1.61 -11.19 6.94
CA LYS A 39 1.04 -10.84 5.64
C LYS A 39 2.11 -10.23 4.75
N ILE A 40 1.98 -10.48 3.44
CA ILE A 40 2.79 -9.82 2.41
C ILE A 40 1.91 -8.78 1.73
N ALA A 41 2.45 -7.56 1.57
CA ALA A 41 1.79 -6.46 0.88
C ALA A 41 2.57 -6.06 -0.36
N ALA A 42 1.88 -5.46 -1.34
CA ALA A 42 2.54 -4.73 -2.41
C ALA A 42 2.80 -3.28 -1.98
N GLN A 43 3.80 -2.65 -2.61
CA GLN A 43 4.16 -1.26 -2.32
C GLN A 43 3.29 -0.22 -3.04
N ASN A 44 2.54 -0.63 -4.06
CA ASN A 44 1.67 0.23 -4.87
C ASN A 44 0.74 -0.63 -5.74
N VAL A 45 -0.28 0.00 -6.33
CA VAL A 45 -1.03 -0.49 -7.49
C VAL A 45 -1.29 0.66 -8.45
N TYR A 46 -1.64 0.34 -9.69
CA TYR A 46 -2.20 1.30 -10.62
C TYR A 46 -3.66 1.63 -10.28
N LEU A 47 -4.11 2.79 -10.77
CA LEU A 47 -5.47 3.26 -10.52
C LEU A 47 -6.52 2.51 -11.36
N GLU A 48 -6.12 2.01 -12.53
CA GLU A 48 -6.96 1.18 -13.40
C GLU A 48 -6.69 -0.31 -13.19
N GLY A 49 -7.57 -1.13 -13.77
CA GLY A 49 -7.39 -2.58 -13.86
C GLY A 49 -6.36 -3.01 -14.89
N ASN A 50 -6.42 -4.29 -15.27
CA ASN A 50 -5.64 -4.83 -16.37
C ASN A 50 -5.87 -4.03 -17.66
N GLY A 51 -4.80 -3.62 -18.32
CA GLY A 51 -4.87 -2.77 -19.51
C GLY A 51 -3.50 -2.38 -20.05
N ALA A 52 -3.47 -1.43 -20.98
CA ALA A 52 -2.27 -0.95 -21.65
C ALA A 52 -1.45 0.02 -20.77
N TRP A 53 -0.97 -0.47 -19.62
CA TRP A 53 -0.24 0.29 -18.60
C TRP A 53 1.14 -0.33 -18.36
N THR A 54 2.00 -0.33 -19.38
CA THR A 54 3.31 -0.97 -19.32
C THR A 54 4.12 -0.51 -18.10
N GLY A 55 4.57 -1.47 -17.30
CA GLY A 55 5.37 -1.22 -16.09
C GLY A 55 4.56 -1.12 -14.80
N GLU A 56 3.23 -1.01 -14.90
CA GLU A 56 2.35 -0.91 -13.74
C GLU A 56 1.83 -2.29 -13.28
N THR A 57 1.39 -2.35 -12.02
CA THR A 57 0.79 -3.55 -11.40
C THR A 57 -0.66 -3.26 -11.01
N SER A 58 -1.60 -4.07 -11.47
CA SER A 58 -3.02 -3.92 -11.12
C SER A 58 -3.35 -4.61 -9.79
N VAL A 59 -4.47 -4.22 -9.20
CA VAL A 59 -5.06 -4.92 -8.04
C VAL A 59 -5.33 -6.39 -8.36
N GLU A 60 -5.86 -6.68 -9.56
CA GLU A 60 -6.14 -8.03 -10.02
C GLU A 60 -4.90 -8.93 -10.04
N MET A 61 -3.75 -8.41 -10.51
CA MET A 61 -2.50 -9.16 -10.51
C MET A 61 -2.06 -9.54 -9.09
N LEU A 62 -2.24 -8.64 -8.12
CA LEU A 62 -1.89 -8.92 -6.73
C LEU A 62 -2.81 -9.98 -6.11
N LEU A 63 -4.11 -9.91 -6.39
CA LEU A 63 -5.07 -10.91 -5.93
C LEU A 63 -4.77 -12.30 -6.52
N ASP A 64 -4.41 -12.36 -7.80
CA ASP A 64 -3.99 -13.61 -8.47
C ASP A 64 -2.74 -14.23 -7.81
N MET A 65 -1.83 -13.39 -7.32
CA MET A 65 -0.67 -13.82 -6.51
C MET A 65 -1.04 -14.21 -5.06
N GLY A 66 -2.31 -14.10 -4.66
CA GLY A 66 -2.78 -14.41 -3.30
C GLY A 66 -2.51 -13.31 -2.27
N LEU A 67 -2.17 -12.10 -2.69
CA LEU A 67 -2.00 -10.97 -1.79
C LEU A 67 -3.35 -10.39 -1.34
N SER A 68 -3.34 -9.83 -0.13
CA SER A 68 -4.50 -9.19 0.49
C SER A 68 -4.24 -7.77 0.95
N HIS A 69 -2.99 -7.30 0.90
CA HIS A 69 -2.58 -6.00 1.46
C HIS A 69 -1.84 -5.18 0.42
N VAL A 70 -2.01 -3.85 0.46
CA VAL A 70 -1.30 -2.93 -0.42
C VAL A 70 -1.09 -1.57 0.25
N ILE A 71 0.09 -0.99 0.05
CA ILE A 71 0.41 0.40 0.43
C ILE A 71 -0.04 1.34 -0.67
N ILE A 72 -0.74 2.42 -0.31
CA ILE A 72 -1.23 3.42 -1.25
C ILE A 72 -0.96 4.83 -0.71
N GLY A 73 -0.55 5.75 -1.58
CA GLY A 73 -0.31 7.14 -1.21
C GLY A 73 0.97 7.37 -0.41
N HIS A 74 1.97 6.48 -0.52
CA HIS A 74 3.27 6.66 0.16
C HIS A 74 3.89 8.02 -0.21
N SER A 75 4.60 8.65 0.72
CA SER A 75 5.13 10.01 0.55
C SER A 75 6.07 10.14 -0.66
N GLU A 76 6.87 9.10 -0.94
CA GLU A 76 7.73 9.03 -2.12
C GLU A 76 6.93 9.05 -3.42
N ARG A 77 5.76 8.37 -3.46
CA ARG A 77 4.89 8.41 -4.64
C ARG A 77 4.28 9.79 -4.84
N ARG A 78 3.85 10.44 -3.76
CA ARG A 78 3.29 11.81 -3.83
C ARG A 78 4.34 12.83 -4.29
N ARG A 79 5.53 12.78 -3.68
CA ARG A 79 6.54 13.84 -3.84
C ARG A 79 7.48 13.62 -5.02
N ILE A 80 7.92 12.38 -5.23
CA ILE A 80 8.92 12.04 -6.26
C ILE A 80 8.20 11.63 -7.54
N MET A 81 7.14 10.84 -7.44
CA MET A 81 6.40 10.33 -8.60
C MET A 81 5.19 11.20 -8.99
N GLY A 82 4.90 12.27 -8.23
CA GLY A 82 3.82 13.22 -8.52
C GLY A 82 2.41 12.65 -8.35
N GLU A 83 2.22 11.61 -7.53
CA GLU A 83 0.90 11.01 -7.29
C GLU A 83 -0.01 11.98 -6.53
N THR A 84 -1.14 12.34 -7.12
CA THR A 84 -2.10 13.28 -6.51
C THR A 84 -3.00 12.59 -5.48
N ASN A 85 -3.71 13.40 -4.68
CA ASN A 85 -4.67 12.91 -3.69
C ASN A 85 -5.78 12.09 -4.32
N GLU A 86 -6.29 12.53 -5.47
CA GLU A 86 -7.33 11.87 -6.25
C GLU A 86 -6.82 10.55 -6.82
N GLN A 87 -5.58 10.51 -7.30
CA GLN A 87 -4.98 9.26 -7.80
C GLN A 87 -4.81 8.23 -6.68
N SER A 88 -4.27 8.63 -5.52
CA SER A 88 -4.17 7.74 -4.37
C SER A 88 -5.55 7.27 -3.88
N ALA A 89 -6.55 8.16 -3.86
CA ALA A 89 -7.91 7.83 -3.46
C ALA A 89 -8.57 6.81 -4.41
N LYS A 90 -8.45 6.99 -5.73
CA LYS A 90 -8.97 6.03 -6.73
C LYS A 90 -8.30 4.66 -6.63
N LYS A 91 -6.98 4.64 -6.43
CA LYS A 91 -6.24 3.38 -6.17
C LYS A 91 -6.77 2.68 -4.92
N ALA A 92 -6.96 3.44 -3.83
CA ALA A 92 -7.45 2.90 -2.57
C ALA A 92 -8.87 2.35 -2.70
N LYS A 93 -9.79 3.12 -3.31
CA LYS A 93 -11.14 2.67 -3.62
C LYS A 93 -11.12 1.38 -4.41
N ARG A 94 -10.34 1.29 -5.49
CA ARG A 94 -10.24 0.07 -6.30
C ARG A 94 -9.77 -1.13 -5.48
N ALA A 95 -8.73 -0.96 -4.67
CA ALA A 95 -8.19 -2.02 -3.83
C ALA A 95 -9.24 -2.49 -2.79
N LEU A 96 -9.95 -1.55 -2.16
CA LEU A 96 -11.03 -1.83 -1.20
C LEU A 96 -12.23 -2.53 -1.87
N ASP A 97 -12.69 -2.06 -3.04
CA ASP A 97 -13.78 -2.67 -3.81
C ASP A 97 -13.48 -4.13 -4.19
N LYS A 98 -12.19 -4.47 -4.30
CA LYS A 98 -11.70 -5.82 -4.62
C LYS A 98 -11.36 -6.64 -3.38
N GLY A 99 -11.63 -6.13 -2.18
CA GLY A 99 -11.47 -6.83 -0.92
C GLY A 99 -10.03 -6.83 -0.37
N MET A 100 -9.15 -5.95 -0.84
CA MET A 100 -7.83 -5.77 -0.24
C MET A 100 -7.90 -4.87 1.00
N THR A 101 -7.04 -5.14 1.98
CA THR A 101 -6.70 -4.22 3.05
C THR A 101 -5.73 -3.15 2.53
N VAL A 102 -6.12 -1.89 2.65
CA VAL A 102 -5.29 -0.74 2.20
C VAL A 102 -4.56 -0.11 3.38
N ILE A 103 -3.24 -0.04 3.28
CA ILE A 103 -2.39 0.79 4.14
C ILE A 103 -2.30 2.16 3.47
N PHE A 104 -3.26 3.04 3.79
CA PHE A 104 -3.37 4.37 3.18
C PHE A 104 -2.46 5.36 3.91
N CYS A 105 -1.44 5.87 3.22
CA CYS A 105 -0.48 6.79 3.81
C CYS A 105 -0.93 8.24 3.65
N THR A 106 -0.87 8.97 4.77
CA THR A 106 -1.02 10.43 4.85
C THR A 106 0.20 11.01 5.56
N GLY A 107 0.55 12.24 5.25
CA GLY A 107 1.58 12.96 5.99
C GLY A 107 2.02 14.23 5.29
N GLU A 108 2.30 15.25 6.08
CA GLU A 108 2.81 16.54 5.64
C GLU A 108 4.32 16.52 5.40
N THR A 109 4.82 17.52 4.68
CA THR A 109 6.24 17.83 4.55
C THR A 109 6.76 18.54 5.80
N LEU A 110 8.09 18.58 5.96
CA LEU A 110 8.70 19.36 7.03
C LEU A 110 8.33 20.85 6.94
N ASP A 111 8.21 21.40 5.73
CA ASP A 111 7.89 22.80 5.51
C ASP A 111 6.41 23.09 5.78
N GLU A 112 5.49 22.22 5.36
CA GLU A 112 4.07 22.28 5.73
C GLU A 112 3.89 22.20 7.25
N ARG A 113 4.63 21.31 7.92
CA ARG A 113 4.63 21.23 9.38
C ARG A 113 5.10 22.51 10.03
N LYS A 114 6.20 23.11 9.55
CA LYS A 114 6.72 24.39 10.05
C LYS A 114 5.75 25.55 9.79
N ALA A 115 4.94 25.45 8.75
CA ALA A 115 3.85 26.38 8.46
C ALA A 115 2.56 26.12 9.27
N ASN A 116 2.54 25.10 10.15
CA ASN A 116 1.37 24.64 10.90
C ASN A 116 0.23 24.06 10.04
N ASN A 117 0.54 23.54 8.86
CA ASN A 117 -0.44 22.96 7.93
C ASN A 117 -0.63 21.45 8.11
N THR A 118 -0.08 20.83 9.17
CA THR A 118 -0.16 19.38 9.41
C THR A 118 -1.58 18.83 9.32
N MET A 119 -2.55 19.48 9.98
CA MET A 119 -3.94 19.01 9.96
C MET A 119 -4.59 19.22 8.60
N GLU A 120 -4.39 20.39 7.99
CA GLU A 120 -4.95 20.70 6.67
C GLU A 120 -4.51 19.68 5.61
N VAL A 121 -3.21 19.37 5.56
CA VAL A 121 -2.65 18.40 4.60
C VAL A 121 -3.19 16.99 4.85
N ASN A 122 -3.19 16.52 6.10
CA ASN A 122 -3.66 15.17 6.42
C ASN A 122 -5.18 15.03 6.20
N ILE A 123 -5.97 16.06 6.52
CA ILE A 123 -7.40 16.09 6.22
C ILE A 123 -7.63 16.06 4.72
N ALA A 124 -6.92 16.87 3.92
CA ALA A 124 -7.06 16.86 2.46
C ALA A 124 -6.77 15.47 1.85
N HIS A 125 -5.78 14.74 2.37
CA HIS A 125 -5.52 13.35 1.95
C HIS A 125 -6.70 12.41 2.24
N LEU A 126 -7.32 12.52 3.43
CA LEU A 126 -8.45 11.68 3.84
C LEU A 126 -9.78 12.09 3.20
N GLU A 127 -9.97 13.38 2.93
CA GLU A 127 -11.14 13.89 2.21
C GLU A 127 -11.18 13.39 0.78
N ALA A 128 -10.02 13.36 0.10
CA ALA A 128 -9.94 12.76 -1.22
C ALA A 128 -10.36 11.29 -1.21
N LEU A 129 -9.93 10.52 -0.19
CA LEU A 129 -10.33 9.13 -0.02
C LEU A 129 -11.84 9.01 0.25
N THR A 130 -12.37 9.79 1.19
CA THR A 130 -13.80 9.80 1.56
C THR A 130 -14.72 10.13 0.39
N LYS A 131 -14.27 10.92 -0.60
CA LYS A 131 -15.04 11.21 -1.81
C LYS A 131 -15.19 10.02 -2.75
N GLU A 132 -14.29 9.04 -2.65
CA GLU A 132 -14.27 7.86 -3.52
C GLU A 132 -14.95 6.64 -2.87
N ILE A 133 -14.97 6.53 -1.54
CA ILE A 133 -15.48 5.35 -0.80
C ILE A 133 -16.89 5.53 -0.22
#